data_AF-A0A3E0KM22-F1
#
_entry.id   AF-A0A3E0KM22-F1
#
_cell.length_a   1.000
_cell.length_b   1.000
_cell.length_c   1.000
_cell.angle_alpha   90.00
_cell.angle_beta   90.00
_cell.angle_gamma   90.00
#
_symmetry.space_group_name_H-M   'P 1'
#
loop_
_entity.id
_entity.type
_entity.pdbx_description
1 polymer ?
#
loop_
_entity_poly.entity_id
_entity_poly.type
_entity_poly.pdbx_seq_one_letter_code
_entity_poly.pdbx_strand_id
1 'polypeptide(L)'
;MRLRSPTFLLLALAAVLFGVNAGGPFPSLTAYVTSGTLLLAWVWTWLLGRTLSVTLSAEGRRFTVGDQAPITLYVENQGPLPVPRLELADRSGLDPPAAPPQPMALGPFAERRLTRTLVLDRRGRYRAGPVEVAFG
;
A
#
# COMPACT_ATOMS: atom_id res chain seq x y z
N MET A 1 -5.73 3.60 -3.87
CA MET A 1 -6.10 2.18 -4.05
C MET A 1 -7.58 2.08 -4.43
N ARG A 2 -7.93 1.35 -5.49
CA ARG A 2 -9.32 1.13 -5.89
C ARG A 2 -9.74 -0.22 -5.28
N LEU A 3 -10.37 -0.22 -4.10
CA LEU A 3 -11.16 -1.36 -3.65
C LEU A 3 -12.37 -1.48 -4.58
N ARG A 4 -12.15 -2.08 -5.76
CA ARG A 4 -13.15 -2.21 -6.82
C ARG A 4 -13.65 -3.65 -6.93
N SER A 5 -13.37 -4.50 -5.94
CA SER A 5 -13.96 -5.83 -5.84
C SER A 5 -15.24 -5.78 -5.00
N PRO A 6 -16.42 -6.04 -5.58
CA PRO A 6 -17.69 -6.07 -4.84
C PRO A 6 -17.80 -7.27 -3.88
N THR A 7 -16.81 -8.17 -3.89
CA THR A 7 -16.77 -9.41 -3.10
C THR A 7 -16.93 -9.15 -1.61
N PHE A 8 -16.36 -8.07 -1.09
CA PHE A 8 -16.46 -7.74 0.33
C PHE A 8 -17.89 -7.42 0.77
N LEU A 9 -18.59 -6.62 -0.04
CA LEU A 9 -19.98 -6.27 0.19
C LEU A 9 -20.89 -7.49 0.04
N LEU A 10 -20.60 -8.36 -0.93
CA LEU A 10 -21.33 -9.61 -1.13
C LEU A 10 -21.17 -10.57 0.07
N LEU A 11 -19.96 -10.70 0.62
CA LEU A 11 -19.72 -11.53 1.81
C LEU A 11 -20.42 -10.97 3.05
N ALA A 12 -20.37 -9.64 3.25
CA ALA A 12 -21.10 -9.00 4.34
C ALA A 12 -22.62 -9.19 4.20
N LEU A 13 -23.17 -9.00 2.99
CA LEU A 13 -24.59 -9.21 2.70
C LEU A 13 -25.01 -10.67 2.91
N ALA A 14 -24.19 -11.63 2.44
CA ALA A 14 -24.45 -13.06 2.61
C ALA A 14 -24.45 -13.47 4.09
N ALA A 15 -23.53 -12.92 4.89
CA ALA A 15 -23.49 -13.15 6.34
C ALA A 15 -24.76 -12.62 7.03
N VAL A 16 -25.21 -11.40 6.69
CA VAL A 16 -26.47 -10.83 7.22
C VAL A 16 -27.67 -11.68 6.81
N LEU A 17 -27.78 -12.06 5.54
CA LEU A 17 -28.88 -12.87 5.03
C LEU A 17 -28.93 -14.25 5.70
N PHE A 18 -27.78 -14.87 5.95
CA PHE A 18 -27.69 -16.13 6.68
C PHE A 18 -28.19 -15.98 8.12
N GLY A 19 -27.77 -14.93 8.84
CA GLY A 19 -28.20 -14.69 10.21
C GLY A 19 -29.70 -14.44 10.36
N VAL A 20 -30.31 -13.72 9.40
CA VAL A 20 -31.74 -13.43 9.40
C VAL A 20 -32.59 -14.65 9.03
N ASN A 21 -32.13 -15.48 8.08
CA ASN A 21 -32.90 -16.65 7.62
C ASN A 21 -32.72 -17.90 8.49
N ALA A 22 -31.60 -18.05 9.21
CA ALA A 22 -31.31 -19.27 9.95
C ALA A 22 -32.09 -19.42 11.26
N GLY A 23 -32.88 -18.42 11.68
CA GLY A 23 -33.89 -18.57 12.73
C GLY A 23 -33.34 -19.11 14.07
N GLY A 24 -32.38 -18.40 14.67
CA GLY A 24 -31.85 -18.77 15.99
C GLY A 24 -30.92 -17.71 16.59
N PRO A 25 -30.66 -17.76 17.92
CA PRO A 25 -29.77 -16.81 18.59
C PRO A 25 -28.30 -17.00 18.18
N PHE A 26 -27.89 -18.23 17.84
CA PHE A 26 -26.52 -18.52 17.40
C PHE A 26 -26.20 -17.93 16.01
N PRO A 27 -26.97 -18.23 14.95
CA PRO A 27 -26.69 -17.71 13.61
C PRO A 27 -26.73 -16.18 13.51
N SER A 28 -27.64 -15.54 14.25
CA SER A 28 -27.74 -14.08 14.28
C SER A 28 -26.51 -13.44 14.93
N LEU A 29 -26.01 -13.99 16.04
CA LEU A 29 -24.77 -13.54 16.67
C LEU A 29 -23.56 -13.71 15.75
N THR A 30 -23.43 -14.86 15.08
CA THR A 30 -22.35 -15.08 14.11
C THR A 30 -22.44 -14.08 12.96
N ALA A 31 -23.63 -13.83 12.42
CA ALA A 31 -23.83 -12.85 11.35
C ALA A 31 -23.42 -11.43 11.77
N TYR A 32 -23.78 -10.99 12.99
CA TYR A 32 -23.38 -9.69 13.50
C TYR A 32 -21.87 -9.59 13.71
N VAL A 33 -21.24 -10.61 14.30
CA VAL A 33 -19.78 -10.62 14.54
C VAL A 33 -19.04 -10.61 13.20
N THR A 34 -19.40 -11.49 12.26
CA THR A 34 -18.77 -11.55 10.94
C THR A 34 -18.96 -10.25 10.16
N SER A 35 -20.19 -9.70 10.13
CA SER A 35 -20.46 -8.43 9.43
C SER A 35 -19.73 -7.26 10.09
N GLY A 36 -19.67 -7.23 11.42
CA GLY A 36 -18.92 -6.23 12.18
C GLY A 36 -17.42 -6.28 11.92
N THR A 37 -16.82 -7.47 11.94
CA THR A 37 -15.41 -7.68 11.60
C THR A 37 -15.11 -7.26 10.16
N LEU A 38 -16.00 -7.60 9.23
CA LEU A 38 -15.87 -7.16 7.84
C LEU A 38 -15.94 -5.63 7.74
N LEU A 39 -16.96 -4.99 8.29
CA LEU A 39 -17.08 -3.53 8.27
C LEU A 39 -15.85 -2.86 8.89
N LEU A 40 -15.35 -3.38 10.01
CA LEU A 40 -14.15 -2.87 10.66
C LEU A 40 -12.91 -3.00 9.77
N ALA A 41 -12.70 -4.17 9.15
CA ALA A 41 -11.60 -4.37 8.21
C ALA A 41 -11.69 -3.44 7.00
N TRP A 42 -12.90 -3.23 6.45
CA TRP A 42 -13.11 -2.31 5.34
C TRP A 42 -12.80 -0.87 5.72
N VAL A 43 -13.31 -0.39 6.87
CA VAL A 43 -12.99 0.94 7.38
C VAL A 43 -11.49 1.09 7.60
N TRP A 44 -10.84 0.07 8.18
CA TRP A 44 -9.40 0.07 8.41
C TRP A 44 -8.60 0.20 7.11
N THR A 45 -8.88 -0.64 6.11
CA THR A 45 -8.20 -0.58 4.80
C THR A 45 -8.47 0.74 4.08
N TRP A 46 -9.70 1.26 4.18
CA TRP A 46 -10.05 2.55 3.59
C TRP A 46 -9.30 3.72 4.23
N LEU A 47 -9.17 3.72 5.56
CA LEU A 47 -8.44 4.75 6.28
C LEU A 47 -6.94 4.70 5.93
N LEU A 48 -6.32 3.51 5.95
CA LEU A 48 -4.93 3.31 5.56
C LEU A 48 -4.66 3.82 4.13
N GLY A 49 -5.56 3.56 3.19
CA GLY A 49 -5.44 4.00 1.81
C GLY A 49 -5.58 5.51 1.62
N ARG A 50 -6.15 6.24 2.59
CA ARG A 50 -6.29 7.70 2.57
C ARG A 50 -5.16 8.43 3.31
N THR A 51 -4.56 7.79 4.30
CA THR A 51 -3.54 8.41 5.16
C THR A 51 -2.10 8.12 4.73
N LEU A 52 -1.90 7.18 3.80
CA LEU A 52 -0.57 6.90 3.27
C LEU A 52 -0.19 7.88 2.17
N SER A 53 0.88 8.64 2.40
CA SER A 53 1.51 9.50 1.40
C SER A 53 2.85 8.89 0.98
N VAL A 54 3.07 8.81 -0.34
CA VAL A 54 4.35 8.35 -0.91
C VAL A 54 4.87 9.42 -1.83
N THR A 55 6.01 9.99 -1.46
CA THR A 55 6.68 11.04 -2.22
C THR A 55 8.01 10.53 -2.73
N LEU A 56 8.22 10.64 -4.05
CA LEU A 56 9.51 10.34 -4.68
C LEU A 56 10.24 11.65 -4.95
N SER A 57 11.41 11.81 -4.35
CA SER A 57 12.28 12.97 -4.58
C SER A 57 13.62 12.52 -5.16
N ALA A 58 14.02 13.11 -6.29
CA ALA A 58 15.35 12.93 -6.85
C ALA A 58 16.19 14.17 -6.49
N GLU A 59 17.24 13.99 -5.69
CA GLU A 59 18.15 15.07 -5.34
C GLU A 59 19.10 15.31 -6.52
N GLY A 60 18.77 16.29 -7.38
CA GLY A 60 19.60 16.69 -8.51
C GLY A 60 18.83 16.68 -9.84
N ARG A 61 19.01 17.75 -10.63
CA ARG A 61 18.28 17.96 -11.90
C ARG A 61 19.13 17.64 -13.13
N ARG A 62 20.43 17.40 -12.96
CA ARG A 62 21.41 17.16 -14.01
C ARG A 62 22.43 16.15 -13.50
N PHE A 63 22.61 15.09 -14.26
CA PHE A 63 23.58 14.04 -13.99
C PHE A 63 24.33 13.73 -15.28
N THR A 64 25.59 13.34 -15.16
CA THR A 64 26.40 12.90 -16.29
C THR A 64 26.18 11.40 -16.51
N VAL A 65 26.41 10.92 -17.72
CA VAL A 65 26.38 9.47 -18.00
C VAL A 65 27.46 8.80 -17.17
N GLY A 66 27.09 7.75 -16.43
CA GLY A 66 27.94 7.07 -15.44
C GLY A 66 27.81 7.63 -14.02
N ASP A 67 27.11 8.75 -13.79
CA ASP A 67 26.85 9.22 -12.44
C ASP A 67 25.79 8.38 -11.73
N GLN A 68 25.93 8.34 -10.41
CA GLN A 68 24.97 7.80 -9.49
C GLN A 68 23.99 8.90 -9.06
N ALA A 69 22.72 8.78 -9.44
CA ALA A 69 21.66 9.69 -9.03
C ALA A 69 20.95 9.16 -7.77
N PRO A 70 21.08 9.81 -6.60
CA PRO A 70 20.35 9.41 -5.42
C PRO A 70 18.87 9.76 -5.56
N ILE A 71 18.02 8.73 -5.50
CA ILE A 71 16.57 8.85 -5.43
C ILE A 71 16.15 8.53 -4.00
N THR A 72 15.57 9.52 -3.34
CA THR A 72 15.00 9.35 -2.00
C THR A 72 13.50 9.13 -2.11
N LEU A 73 13.03 8.02 -1.58
CA LEU A 73 11.62 7.70 -1.46
C LEU A 73 11.18 7.93 -0.01
N TYR A 74 10.21 8.83 0.16
CA TYR A 74 9.61 9.17 1.44
C TYR A 74 8.25 8.48 1.54
N VAL A 75 8.11 7.57 2.50
CA VAL A 75 6.83 6.96 2.85
C VAL A 75 6.40 7.53 4.18
N GLU A 76 5.26 8.21 4.20
CA GLU A 76 4.70 8.80 5.40
C GLU A 76 3.32 8.23 5.66
N ASN A 77 3.11 7.72 6.88
CA ASN A 77 1.78 7.41 7.37
C ASN A 77 1.26 8.59 8.17
N GLN A 78 0.37 9.39 7.59
CA GLN A 78 -0.23 10.55 8.27
C GLN A 78 -1.40 10.15 9.19
N GLY A 79 -1.65 8.84 9.33
CA GLY A 79 -2.79 8.29 10.06
C GLY A 79 -2.41 7.72 11.43
N PRO A 80 -3.39 7.60 12.34
CA PRO A 80 -3.21 6.98 13.65
C PRO A 80 -3.19 5.44 13.60
N LEU A 81 -3.41 4.83 12.44
CA LEU A 81 -3.42 3.39 12.28
C LEU A 81 -2.06 2.89 11.77
N PRO A 82 -1.47 1.85 12.38
CA PRO A 82 -0.23 1.27 11.88
C PRO A 82 -0.46 0.56 10.54
N VAL A 83 0.53 0.64 9.65
CA VAL A 83 0.60 -0.14 8.42
C VAL A 83 1.46 -1.37 8.70
N PRO A 84 0.87 -2.57 8.84
CA PRO A 84 1.62 -3.74 9.29
C PRO A 84 2.57 -4.29 8.23
N ARG A 85 2.18 -4.22 6.95
CA ARG A 85 2.97 -4.72 5.84
C ARG A 85 2.80 -3.85 4.62
N LEU A 86 3.90 -3.24 4.21
CA LEU A 86 3.98 -2.41 3.02
C LEU A 86 5.13 -2.91 2.14
N GLU A 87 4.82 -3.19 0.88
CA GLU A 87 5.75 -3.64 -0.14
C GLU A 87 5.81 -2.57 -1.23
N LEU A 88 7.01 -2.02 -1.46
CA LEU A 88 7.25 -1.04 -2.53
C LEU A 88 7.89 -1.75 -3.72
N ALA A 89 7.11 -1.97 -4.76
CA ALA A 89 7.60 -2.45 -6.05
C ALA A 89 7.88 -1.24 -6.94
N ASP A 90 9.14 -1.07 -7.33
CA ASP A 90 9.50 -0.08 -8.34
C ASP A 90 9.45 -0.74 -9.72
N ARG A 91 8.62 -0.22 -10.62
CA ARG A 91 8.56 -0.66 -12.02
C ARG A 91 9.35 0.25 -12.95
N SER A 92 10.26 1.06 -12.40
CA SER A 92 11.21 1.78 -13.21
C SER A 92 12.05 0.78 -14.02
N GLY A 93 12.02 0.89 -15.34
CA GLY A 93 12.78 0.01 -16.26
C GLY A 93 14.27 0.33 -16.26
N LEU A 94 14.84 0.51 -15.08
CA LEU A 94 16.20 0.99 -14.83
C LEU A 94 17.12 -0.20 -14.54
N ASP A 95 18.36 -0.10 -14.98
CA ASP A 95 19.38 -1.15 -14.87
C ASP A 95 20.49 -0.65 -13.92
N PRO A 96 20.87 -1.40 -12.86
CA PRO A 96 20.36 -2.71 -12.45
C PRO A 96 18.89 -2.68 -11.99
N PRO A 97 18.15 -3.79 -12.17
CA PRO A 97 16.75 -3.89 -11.75
C PRO A 97 16.62 -3.55 -10.26
N ALA A 98 15.56 -2.82 -9.92
CA ALA A 98 15.30 -2.42 -8.55
C ALA A 98 15.36 -3.62 -7.60
N ALA A 99 16.04 -3.44 -6.46
CA ALA A 99 16.13 -4.46 -5.42
C ALA A 99 14.72 -4.98 -5.06
N PRO A 100 14.58 -6.30 -4.79
CA PRO A 100 13.29 -6.91 -4.53
C PRO A 100 12.52 -6.16 -3.43
N PRO A 101 11.19 -6.02 -3.56
CA PRO A 101 10.37 -5.31 -2.58
C PRO A 101 10.57 -5.96 -1.21
N GLN A 102 11.12 -5.21 -0.26
CA GLN A 102 11.25 -5.66 1.12
C GLN A 102 10.01 -5.25 1.91
N PRO A 103 9.36 -6.18 2.62
CA PRO A 103 8.22 -5.85 3.47
C PRO A 103 8.71 -4.98 4.62
N MET A 104 8.02 -3.85 4.84
CA MET A 104 8.26 -2.99 5.98
C MET A 104 6.96 -2.75 6.75
N ALA A 105 7.09 -2.60 8.07
CA ALA A 105 6.03 -2.09 8.93
C ALA A 105 6.25 -0.59 9.18
N LEU A 106 5.15 0.17 9.19
CA LEU A 106 5.14 1.61 9.46
C LEU A 106 4.19 1.88 10.63
N GLY A 107 4.69 2.50 11.69
CA GLY A 107 3.89 2.85 12.85
C GLY A 107 2.85 3.94 12.55
N PRO A 108 1.99 4.26 13.52
CA PRO A 108 1.11 5.43 13.43
C PRO A 108 1.93 6.71 13.40
N PHE A 109 1.56 7.66 12.54
CA PHE A 109 2.28 8.94 12.34
C PHE A 109 3.78 8.79 12.01
N ALA A 110 4.19 7.62 11.52
CA ALA A 110 5.60 7.32 11.27
C ALA A 110 5.99 7.67 9.84
N GLU A 111 7.19 8.23 9.70
CA GLU A 111 7.85 8.46 8.44
C GLU A 111 8.99 7.44 8.26
N ARG A 112 9.20 6.98 7.03
CA ARG A 112 10.35 6.17 6.67
C ARG A 112 10.97 6.65 5.37
N ARG A 113 12.26 7.00 5.47
CA ARG A 113 13.09 7.42 4.35
C ARG A 113 13.83 6.22 3.79
N LEU A 114 13.67 5.97 2.51
CA LEU A 114 14.41 4.96 1.76
C LEU A 114 15.24 5.67 0.69
N THR A 115 16.55 5.74 0.90
CA THR A 115 17.48 6.26 -0.09
C THR A 115 17.92 5.11 -1.00
N ARG A 116 17.75 5.27 -2.30
CA ARG A 116 18.24 4.35 -3.32
C ARG A 116 19.11 5.10 -4.31
N THR A 117 20.07 4.40 -4.90
CA THR A 117 20.98 4.98 -5.87
C THR A 117 20.67 4.43 -7.25
N LEU A 118 20.46 5.32 -8.21
CA LEU A 118 20.23 4.97 -9.61
C LEU A 118 21.53 5.12 -10.40
N VAL A 119 21.88 4.11 -11.20
CA VAL A 119 23.02 4.20 -12.12
C VAL A 119 22.52 4.65 -13.50
N LEU A 120 23.12 5.72 -14.04
CA LEU A 120 22.73 6.30 -15.33
C LEU A 120 23.68 5.85 -16.44
N ASP A 121 23.50 4.62 -16.94
CA ASP A 121 24.46 3.98 -17.85
C ASP A 121 24.46 4.54 -19.29
N ARG A 122 23.34 5.11 -19.74
CA ARG A 122 23.18 5.69 -21.09
C ARG A 122 22.77 7.16 -21.08
N ARG A 123 23.02 7.89 -22.18
CA ARG A 123 22.51 9.25 -22.34
C ARG A 123 21.03 9.22 -22.75
N GLY A 124 20.16 9.87 -21.99
CA GLY A 124 18.73 9.88 -22.31
C GLY A 124 17.85 10.51 -21.23
N ARG A 125 16.54 10.43 -21.44
CA ARG A 125 15.55 10.77 -20.40
C ARG A 125 15.23 9.50 -19.62
N TYR A 126 15.52 9.51 -18.32
CA TYR A 126 15.15 8.44 -17.41
C TYR A 126 13.86 8.80 -16.68
N ARG A 127 12.97 7.81 -16.51
CA ARG A 127 11.73 7.96 -15.76
C ARG A 127 11.87 7.23 -14.44
N ALA A 128 11.99 7.99 -13.35
CA ALA A 128 11.88 7.45 -12.00
C ALA A 128 10.39 7.21 -11.70
N GLY A 129 9.97 5.94 -11.63
CA GLY A 129 8.59 5.51 -11.40
C GLY A 129 7.91 4.82 -12.60
N PRO A 130 6.73 4.20 -12.43
CA PRO A 130 5.83 4.29 -11.27
C PRO A 130 6.25 3.42 -10.09
N VAL A 131 6.09 3.97 -8.88
CA VAL A 131 6.20 3.22 -7.62
C VAL A 131 4.84 2.58 -7.34
N GLU A 132 4.77 1.26 -7.32
CA GLU A 132 3.61 0.51 -6.88
C GLU A 132 3.74 0.20 -5.39
N VAL A 133 2.73 0.59 -4.62
CA VAL A 133 2.62 0.24 -3.20
C VAL A 133 1.61 -0.89 -3.09
N ALA A 134 2.10 -2.05 -2.65
CA ALA A 134 1.27 -3.20 -2.31
C ALA A 134 1.17 -3.31 -0.79
N PHE A 135 -0.02 -3.66 -0.32
CA PHE A 135 -0.29 -4.00 1.07
C PHE A 135 -0.56 -5.50 1.09
N GLY A 136 0.07 -6.21 2.04
CA GLY A 136 -0.05 -7.66 2.20
C GLY A 136 -0.74 -8.05 3.49
#